data_AF-A0A9J8CI30-F1
#
_entry.id   AF-A0A9J8CI30-F1
#
_cell.length_a   1.000
_cell.length_b   1.000
_cell.length_c   1.000
_cell.angle_alpha   90.00
_cell.angle_beta   90.00
_cell.angle_gamma   90.00
#
_symmetry.space_group_name_H-M   'P 1'
#
loop_
_entity.id
_entity.type
_entity.pdbx_description
1 polymer ?
#
loop_
_entity_poly.entity_id
_entity_poly.type
_entity_poly.pdbx_seq_one_letter_code
_entity_poly.pdbx_strand_id
1 'polypeptide(L)'
;MKVQESILDKFEINSEPYRQRFRSHSLRENESAKELQVRLKDLYEKWMNPRHRTKEEVGDQIILEQFLKLLNPETRMWVKQNNPTSSKQAAEMAENFMAARRSVSTPC
;
A
#
# COMPACT_ATOMS: atom_id res chain seq x y z
N MET A 1 5.03 -28.44 15.40
CA MET A 1 3.80 -27.84 14.86
C MET A 1 3.74 -26.37 15.31
N LYS A 2 3.50 -25.44 14.38
CA LYS A 2 3.16 -24.01 14.58
C LYS A 2 4.19 -23.04 15.20
N VAL A 3 5.43 -23.00 14.70
CA VAL A 3 6.37 -21.89 15.04
C VAL A 3 6.73 -21.03 13.81
N GLN A 4 6.29 -21.41 12.60
CA GLN A 4 6.57 -20.65 11.37
C GLN A 4 5.44 -19.68 10.97
N GLU A 5 4.22 -19.82 11.49
CA GLU A 5 3.12 -18.89 11.20
C GLU A 5 3.23 -17.59 12.00
N SER A 6 3.75 -17.64 13.23
CA SER A 6 3.78 -16.50 14.15
C SER A 6 4.94 -15.52 13.93
N ILE A 7 5.90 -15.87 13.07
CA ILE A 7 6.97 -14.95 12.63
C ILE A 7 6.47 -14.09 11.46
N LEU A 8 5.58 -14.63 10.60
CA LEU A 8 5.05 -13.93 9.44
C LEU A 8 4.08 -12.79 9.80
N ASP A 9 3.38 -12.87 10.94
CA ASP A 9 2.49 -11.80 11.41
C ASP A 9 3.26 -10.58 11.96
N LYS A 10 4.47 -10.77 12.49
CA LYS A 10 5.33 -9.66 12.98
C LYS A 10 6.28 -9.12 11.92
N PHE A 11 6.49 -9.89 10.86
CA PHE A 11 7.04 -9.42 9.61
C PHE A 11 5.88 -9.24 8.62
N GLU A 12 4.99 -8.29 8.89
CA GLU A 12 4.37 -7.49 7.83
C GLU A 12 5.52 -6.86 7.02
N ILE A 13 6.18 -7.67 6.20
CA ILE A 13 7.26 -7.29 5.31
C ILE A 13 6.63 -6.17 4.50
N ASN A 14 7.06 -4.95 4.81
CA ASN A 14 6.61 -3.71 4.19
C ASN A 14 6.26 -4.01 2.72
N SER A 15 4.98 -3.99 2.37
CA SER A 15 4.50 -4.42 1.05
C SER A 15 4.76 -3.35 -0.01
N GLU A 16 5.06 -2.12 0.45
CA GLU A 16 5.34 -0.94 -0.35
C GLU A 16 6.50 -1.09 -1.34
N PRO A 17 7.67 -1.69 -1.01
CA PRO A 17 8.74 -1.93 -1.97
C PRO A 17 8.32 -2.89 -3.09
N TYR A 18 7.48 -3.89 -2.80
CA TYR A 18 6.95 -4.78 -3.83
C TYR A 18 5.94 -4.07 -4.72
N ARG A 19 5.07 -3.22 -4.15
CA ARG A 19 4.20 -2.34 -4.93
C ARG A 19 5.00 -1.44 -5.88
N GLN A 20 6.00 -0.74 -5.34
CA GLN A 20 6.83 0.17 -6.12
C GLN A 20 7.51 -0.56 -7.27
N ARG A 21 8.13 -1.70 -6.98
CA ARG A 21 8.72 -2.57 -8.01
C ARG A 21 7.67 -3.00 -9.04
N PHE A 22 6.51 -3.49 -8.62
CA PHE A 22 5.46 -3.92 -9.54
C PHE A 22 5.05 -2.81 -10.52
N ARG A 23 4.88 -1.58 -10.02
CA ARG A 23 4.46 -0.42 -10.83
C ARG A 23 5.57 0.20 -11.67
N SER A 24 6.83 0.08 -11.26
CA SER A 24 7.97 0.72 -11.93
C SER A 24 8.74 -0.20 -12.88
N HIS A 25 8.35 -1.47 -13.02
CA HIS A 25 9.07 -2.39 -13.89
C HIS A 25 8.73 -2.19 -15.36
N SER A 26 9.77 -2.25 -16.19
CA SER A 26 9.70 -2.36 -17.64
C SER A 26 10.22 -3.73 -18.11
N LEU A 27 10.03 -4.01 -19.40
CA LEU A 27 10.71 -5.12 -20.09
C LEU A 27 12.21 -4.79 -20.14
N ARG A 28 13.06 -5.73 -19.71
CA ARG A 28 14.53 -5.57 -19.77
C ARG A 28 15.05 -5.96 -21.15
N GLU A 29 16.21 -5.43 -21.55
CA GLU A 29 16.80 -5.63 -22.89
C GLU A 29 16.98 -7.11 -23.29
N ASN A 30 17.27 -7.98 -22.32
CA ASN A 30 17.49 -9.42 -22.53
C ASN A 30 16.37 -10.30 -21.93
N GLU A 31 15.21 -9.72 -21.63
CA GLU A 31 14.08 -10.42 -21.02
C GLU A 31 12.99 -10.69 -22.06
N SER A 32 12.47 -11.91 -22.09
CA SER A 32 11.31 -12.27 -22.88
C SER A 32 10.01 -11.80 -22.23
N ALA A 33 8.94 -11.65 -23.02
CA ALA A 33 7.61 -11.30 -22.49
C ALA A 33 7.09 -12.31 -21.45
N LYS A 34 7.48 -13.59 -21.56
CA LYS A 34 7.13 -14.63 -20.58
C LYS A 34 7.86 -14.43 -19.25
N GLU A 35 9.13 -14.08 -19.28
CA GLU A 35 9.91 -13.78 -18.07
C GLU A 35 9.38 -12.53 -17.37
N LEU A 36 9.04 -11.48 -18.12
CA LEU A 36 8.38 -10.30 -17.58
C LEU A 36 7.06 -10.67 -16.88
N GLN A 37 6.23 -11.51 -17.51
CA GLN A 37 4.96 -11.96 -16.94
C GLN A 37 5.16 -12.73 -15.63
N VAL A 38 6.11 -13.65 -15.57
CA VAL A 38 6.45 -14.42 -14.36
C VAL A 38 6.92 -13.47 -13.25
N ARG A 39 7.79 -12.51 -13.58
CA ARG A 39 8.29 -11.53 -12.62
C ARG A 39 7.20 -10.60 -12.08
N LEU A 40 6.28 -10.14 -12.94
CA LEU A 40 5.12 -9.36 -12.51
C LEU A 40 4.20 -10.16 -11.59
N LYS A 41 3.95 -11.43 -11.90
CA LYS A 41 3.17 -12.32 -11.05
C LYS A 41 3.79 -12.48 -9.65
N ASP A 42 5.10 -12.71 -9.58
CA ASP A 42 5.83 -12.88 -8.33
C ASP A 42 5.80 -11.60 -7.46
N LEU A 43 5.92 -10.42 -8.09
CA LEU A 43 5.77 -9.13 -7.42
C LEU A 43 4.34 -8.89 -6.92
N TYR A 44 3.32 -9.25 -7.71
CA TYR A 44 1.93 -9.17 -7.30
C TYR A 44 1.64 -10.08 -6.09
N GLU A 45 2.11 -11.33 -6.11
CA GLU A 45 1.92 -12.27 -5.01
C GLU A 45 2.56 -11.76 -3.71
N LYS A 46 3.75 -11.15 -3.80
CA LYS A 46 4.46 -10.56 -2.64
C LYS A 46 3.82 -9.26 -2.14
N TRP A 47 3.25 -8.45 -3.03
CA TRP A 47 2.57 -7.21 -2.65
C TRP A 47 1.18 -7.48 -2.05
N MET A 48 0.36 -8.29 -2.72
CA MET A 48 -1.05 -8.47 -2.39
C MET A 48 -1.32 -9.66 -1.47
N ASN A 49 -0.41 -10.63 -1.40
CA ASN A 49 -0.60 -11.88 -0.69
C ASN A 49 -2.01 -12.51 -0.90
N PRO A 50 -2.41 -12.75 -2.16
CA PRO A 50 -3.79 -13.11 -2.51
C PRO A 50 -4.24 -14.48 -1.98
N ARG A 51 -3.32 -15.29 -1.44
CA ARG A 51 -3.65 -16.59 -0.82
C ARG A 51 -4.23 -16.41 0.60
N HIS A 52 -3.92 -15.31 1.25
CA HIS A 52 -4.34 -14.99 2.60
C HIS A 52 -5.26 -13.75 2.65
N ARG A 53 -5.67 -13.24 1.48
CA ARG A 53 -6.54 -12.08 1.36
C ARG A 53 -7.75 -12.35 0.48
N THR A 54 -8.88 -11.77 0.85
CA THR A 54 -10.09 -11.79 0.03
C THR A 54 -9.94 -10.88 -1.20
N LYS A 55 -10.84 -11.05 -2.17
CA LYS A 55 -10.89 -10.17 -3.35
C LYS A 55 -11.10 -8.71 -2.94
N GLU A 56 -11.92 -8.50 -1.91
CA GLU A 56 -12.26 -7.20 -1.36
C GLU A 56 -11.04 -6.55 -0.71
N GLU A 57 -10.24 -7.31 0.05
CA GLU A 57 -9.00 -6.82 0.67
C GLU A 57 -7.93 -6.48 -0.38
N VAL A 58 -7.80 -7.28 -1.45
CA VAL A 58 -6.92 -6.95 -2.58
C VAL A 58 -7.39 -5.68 -3.29
N GLY A 59 -8.70 -5.54 -3.50
CA GLY A 59 -9.30 -4.36 -4.12
C GLY A 59 -9.10 -3.10 -3.26
N ASP A 60 -9.34 -3.20 -1.97
CA ASP A 60 -9.12 -2.12 -1.01
C ASP A 60 -7.68 -1.63 -1.03
N GLN A 61 -6.72 -2.53 -1.21
CA GLN A 61 -5.31 -2.16 -1.25
C GLN A 61 -4.94 -1.34 -2.50
N ILE A 62 -5.61 -1.59 -3.63
CA ILE A 62 -5.48 -0.77 -4.84
C ILE A 62 -6.16 0.60 -4.62
N ILE A 63 -7.30 0.62 -3.95
CA ILE A 63 -8.01 1.87 -3.60
C ILE A 63 -7.14 2.72 -2.67
N LEU A 64 -6.51 2.12 -1.65
CA LEU A 64 -5.61 2.81 -0.72
C LEU A 64 -4.42 3.43 -1.47
N GLU A 65 -3.79 2.68 -2.37
CA GLU A 65 -2.72 3.19 -3.23
C GLU A 65 -3.16 4.46 -3.97
N GLN A 66 -4.32 4.40 -4.64
CA GLN A 66 -4.82 5.50 -5.45
C GLN A 66 -5.25 6.69 -4.58
N PHE A 67 -5.91 6.44 -3.45
CA PHE A 67 -6.31 7.46 -2.50
C PHE A 67 -5.10 8.25 -1.99
N LEU A 68 -4.06 7.56 -1.52
CA LEU A 68 -2.83 8.21 -1.06
C LEU A 68 -2.15 9.02 -2.17
N LYS A 69 -2.22 8.56 -3.43
CA LYS A 69 -1.67 9.30 -4.59
C LYS A 69 -2.41 10.61 -4.88
N LEU A 70 -3.68 10.73 -4.51
CA LEU A 70 -4.50 11.92 -4.76
C LEU A 70 -4.45 12.94 -3.63
N LEU A 71 -4.07 12.55 -2.42
CA LEU A 71 -3.90 13.48 -1.30
C LEU A 71 -2.80 14.51 -1.57
N ASN A 72 -2.97 15.72 -1.04
CA ASN A 72 -1.89 16.72 -1.03
C ASN A 72 -0.63 16.18 -0.31
N PRO A 73 0.58 16.69 -0.59
CA PRO A 73 1.83 16.11 -0.09
C PRO A 73 1.90 15.99 1.44
N GLU A 74 1.37 16.97 2.15
CA GLU A 74 1.45 17.04 3.62
C GLU A 74 0.52 16.01 4.27
N THR A 75 -0.76 15.99 3.88
CA THR A 75 -1.71 14.98 4.36
C THR A 75 -1.23 13.58 3.99
N ARG A 76 -0.74 13.39 2.76
CA ARG A 76 -0.22 12.10 2.31
C ARG A 76 0.93 11.61 3.18
N MET A 77 1.88 12.49 3.51
CA MET A 77 3.03 12.15 4.35
C MET A 77 2.57 11.73 5.74
N TRP A 78 1.68 12.50 6.35
CA TRP A 78 1.13 12.21 7.68
C TRP A 78 0.38 10.88 7.70
N VAL A 79 -0.52 10.64 6.74
CA VAL A 79 -1.27 9.38 6.65
C VAL A 79 -0.32 8.20 6.45
N LYS A 80 0.68 8.31 5.57
CA LYS A 80 1.66 7.23 5.35
C LYS A 80 2.48 6.91 6.60
N GLN A 81 2.86 7.90 7.39
CA GLN A 81 3.61 7.69 8.64
C GLN A 81 2.79 6.90 9.69
N ASN A 82 1.47 6.94 9.59
CA ASN A 82 0.56 6.23 10.49
C ASN A 82 0.13 4.84 9.96
N ASN A 83 0.72 4.35 8.86
CA ASN A 83 0.55 3.00 8.31
C ASN A 83 -0.91 2.49 8.30
N PRO A 84 -1.83 3.12 7.55
CA PRO A 84 -3.21 2.64 7.47
C PRO A 84 -3.26 1.24 6.83
N THR A 85 -4.10 0.37 7.38
CA THR A 85 -4.30 -1.00 6.88
C THR A 85 -5.39 -1.09 5.82
N SER A 86 -6.24 -0.06 5.71
CA SER A 86 -7.33 0.01 4.72
C SER A 86 -7.55 1.41 4.15
N SER A 87 -8.21 1.48 2.99
CA SER A 87 -8.57 2.77 2.36
C SER A 87 -9.51 3.61 3.23
N LYS A 88 -10.45 2.95 3.91
CA LYS A 88 -11.37 3.59 4.85
C LYS A 88 -10.63 4.25 6.02
N GLN A 89 -9.72 3.50 6.66
CA GLN A 89 -8.94 4.04 7.77
C GLN A 89 -8.08 5.24 7.31
N ALA A 90 -7.47 5.14 6.13
CA ALA A 90 -6.69 6.25 5.57
C ALA A 90 -7.55 7.50 5.31
N ALA A 91 -8.81 7.34 4.88
CA ALA A 91 -9.73 8.44 4.68
C ALA A 91 -10.09 9.14 6.00
N GLU A 92 -10.45 8.38 7.03
CA GLU A 92 -10.74 8.91 8.38
C GLU A 92 -9.53 9.66 8.95
N MET A 93 -8.33 9.08 8.83
CA MET A 93 -7.07 9.71 9.21
C MET A 93 -6.84 11.04 8.47
N ALA A 94 -7.04 11.06 7.15
CA ALA A 94 -6.86 12.23 6.33
C ALA A 94 -7.84 13.36 6.70
N GLU A 95 -9.12 13.03 6.91
CA GLU A 95 -10.15 13.99 7.31
C GLU A 95 -9.84 14.62 8.66
N ASN A 96 -9.47 13.81 9.66
CA ASN A 96 -9.09 14.29 11.00
C ASN A 96 -7.89 15.25 10.93
N PHE A 97 -6.86 14.90 10.17
CA PHE A 97 -5.70 15.76 9.96
C PHE A 97 -6.06 17.08 9.29
N MET A 98 -6.89 17.05 8.24
CA MET A 98 -7.35 18.26 7.55
C MET A 98 -8.25 19.13 8.43
N ALA A 99 -9.10 18.53 9.27
CA ALA A 99 -9.94 19.27 10.23
C ALA A 99 -9.08 19.99 11.28
N ALA A 100 -8.11 19.30 11.86
CA ALA A 100 -7.18 19.87 12.85
C ALA A 100 -6.37 21.05 12.29
N ARG A 101 -5.98 21.00 11.01
CA ARG A 101 -5.26 22.13 10.38
C ARG A 101 -6.14 23.31 10.05
N ARG A 102 -7.43 23.08 9.75
CA ARG A 102 -8.41 24.16 9.57
C ARG A 102 -8.66 24.91 10.87
N SER A 103 -8.79 24.22 12.01
CA SER A 103 -9.00 24.88 13.31
C SER A 103 -7.78 25.68 13.79
N VAL A 104 -6.57 25.27 13.43
CA VAL A 104 -5.33 26.02 13.72
C VAL A 104 -5.17 27.28 12.84
N SER A 105 -5.88 27.33 11.70
CA SER A 105 -5.80 28.45 10.75
C SER A 105 -6.82 29.56 10.99
N THR A 106 -7.65 29.45 12.03
CA THR A 106 -8.55 30.53 12.46
C THR A 106 -7.85 31.35 13.56
N PRO A 107 -7.31 32.55 13.28
CA PRO A 107 -6.84 33.44 14.33
C PRO A 107 -8.05 33.93 15.13
N CYS A 108 -7.89 34.02 16.45
CA CYS A 108 -8.85 34.69 17.34
C CYS A 108 -9.02 36.16 16.96
#